data_AF-A0A7J2TJE9-F1
#
_entry.id   AF-A0A7J2TJE9-F1
#
_cell.length_a   1.000
_cell.length_b   1.000
_cell.length_c   1.000
_cell.angle_alpha   90.00
_cell.angle_beta   90.00
_cell.angle_gamma   90.00
#
_symmetry.space_group_name_H-M   'P 1'
#
loop_
_entity.id
_entity.type
_entity.pdbx_description
1 polymer ?
#
loop_
_entity_poly.entity_id
_entity_poly.type
_entity_poly.pdbx_seq_one_letter_code
_entity_poly.pdbx_strand_id
1 'polypeptide(L)' 'MPYYELWIDRSRREEIVAKLRELCEEVWEVYYNYDLIVKVSDESKLKMDGIVYYKRHYRC' A
#
# COMPACT_ATOMS: atom_id res chain seq x y z
N MET A 1 4.11 -2.86 14.48
CA MET A 1 4.43 -2.23 13.18
C MET A 1 3.12 -1.75 12.57
N PRO A 2 3.03 -0.51 12.07
CA PRO A 2 1.78 0.06 11.59
C PRO A 2 1.36 -0.51 10.22
N TYR A 3 0.06 -0.72 10.05
CA TYR A 3 -0.56 -0.99 8.76
C TYR A 3 -0.98 0.32 8.09
N TYR A 4 -0.95 0.37 6.76
CA TYR A 4 -1.36 1.52 5.96
C TYR A 4 -2.36 1.11 4.88
N GLU A 5 -3.41 1.91 4.76
CA GLU A 5 -4.38 1.90 3.67
C GLU A 5 -3.79 2.67 2.49
N LEU A 6 -3.90 2.11 1.30
CA LEU A 6 -3.31 2.63 0.08
C LEU A 6 -4.34 2.77 -1.01
N TRP A 7 -4.26 3.92 -1.68
CA TRP A 7 -4.92 4.21 -2.93
C TRP A 7 -3.84 4.30 -3.99
N ILE A 8 -4.01 3.52 -5.04
CA ILE A 8 -3.01 3.39 -6.09
C ILE A 8 -3.58 3.76 -7.46
N ASP A 9 -2.68 4.10 -8.37
CA ASP A 9 -3.01 4.27 -9.77
C ASP A 9 -3.46 2.90 -10.35
N ARG A 10 -4.76 2.78 -10.60
CA ARG A 10 -5.36 1.54 -11.10
C ARG A 10 -4.87 1.14 -12.49
N SER A 11 -4.40 2.10 -13.30
CA SER A 11 -3.83 1.79 -14.63
C SER A 11 -2.50 1.04 -14.52
N ARG A 12 -1.83 1.13 -13.36
CA ARG A 12 -0.54 0.48 -13.10
C ARG A 12 -0.60 -0.49 -11.91
N ARG A 13 -1.80 -0.99 -11.58
CA ARG A 13 -2.04 -1.80 -10.38
C ARG A 13 -1.10 -3.00 -10.27
N GLU A 14 -0.96 -3.79 -11.33
CA GLU A 14 -0.15 -5.02 -11.29
C GLU A 14 1.32 -4.71 -10.99
N GLU A 15 1.87 -3.66 -11.60
CA GLU A 15 3.24 -3.20 -11.37
C GLU A 15 3.44 -2.72 -9.93
N ILE A 16 2.50 -1.92 -9.42
CA ILE A 16 2.56 -1.36 -8.07
C ILE A 16 2.45 -2.46 -7.01
N VAL A 17 1.53 -3.42 -7.20
CA VAL A 17 1.35 -4.55 -6.28
C VAL A 17 2.60 -5.44 -6.26
N ALA A 18 3.21 -5.71 -7.41
CA ALA A 18 4.46 -6.46 -7.47
C ALA A 18 5.57 -5.77 -6.66
N LYS A 19 5.79 -4.47 -6.88
CA LYS A 19 6.77 -3.67 -6.13
C LYS A 19 6.47 -3.63 -4.63
N LEU A 20 5.20 -3.46 -4.26
CA LEU A 20 4.79 -3.43 -2.84
C LEU A 20 5.06 -4.76 -2.16
N ARG A 21 4.88 -5.90 -2.85
CA ARG A 21 5.19 -7.22 -2.30
C ARG A 21 6.70 -7.44 -2.07
N GLU A 22 7.56 -6.74 -2.81
CA GLU A 22 9.02 -6.77 -2.58
C GLU A 22 9.45 -5.84 -1.44
N LEU A 23 8.76 -4.69 -1.27
CA LEU A 23 9.14 -3.65 -0.31
C LEU A 23 8.51 -3.82 1.08
N CYS A 24 7.28 -4.35 1.12
CA CYS A 24 6.44 -4.47 2.31
C CYS A 24 6.48 -5.90 2.84
N GLU A 25 6.31 -6.05 4.16
CA GLU A 25 6.29 -7.38 4.80
C GLU A 25 4.99 -8.12 4.51
N GLU A 26 3.88 -7.39 4.45
CA GLU A 26 2.57 -7.92 4.13
C GLU A 26 1.83 -6.97 3.19
N VAL A 27 1.14 -7.52 2.20
CA VAL A 27 0.32 -6.79 1.24
C VAL A 27 -1.02 -7.52 1.09
N TRP A 28 -2.10 -6.79 1.34
CA TRP A 28 -3.46 -7.29 1.34
C TRP A 28 -4.28 -6.48 0.34
N GLU A 29 -4.88 -7.15 -0.63
CA GLU A 29 -5.72 -6.51 -1.64
C GLU A 29 -7.14 -6.34 -1.13
N VAL A 30 -7.70 -5.13 -1.24
CA VAL A 30 -9.03 -4.81 -0.76
C VAL A 30 -9.85 -4.19 -1.88
N TYR A 31 -11.15 -4.51 -1.93
CA TYR A 31 -12.06 -4.13 -3.03
C TYR A 31 -13.08 -3.06 -2.62
N TYR A 32 -12.79 -2.32 -1.55
CA TYR A 32 -13.77 -1.41 -0.92
C TYR A 32 -13.32 0.05 -1.04
N ASN A 33 -13.06 0.73 0.08
CA ASN A 33 -12.75 2.16 0.11
C ASN A 33 -11.30 2.50 -0.26
N TYR A 34 -10.39 1.53 -0.18
CA TYR A 34 -8.97 1.62 -0.55
C TYR A 34 -8.60 0.37 -1.34
N ASP A 35 -7.53 0.45 -2.14
CA ASP A 35 -7.13 -0.64 -3.04
C ASP A 35 -6.29 -1.69 -2.31
N LEU A 36 -5.47 -1.27 -1.34
CA LEU A 36 -4.51 -2.14 -0.65
C LEU A 36 -4.38 -1.79 0.85
N ILE A 37 -4.09 -2.79 1.68
CA ILE A 37 -3.48 -2.63 3.00
C ILE A 37 -2.06 -3.18 2.94
N VAL A 38 -1.10 -2.44 3.45
CA VAL A 38 0.27 -2.93 3.59
C VAL A 38 0.80 -2.77 4.99
N LYS A 39 1.70 -3.68 5.38
CA LYS A 39 2.53 -3.55 6.55
C LYS A 39 3.92 -3.13 6.12
N VAL A 40 4.34 -1.95 6.57
CA VAL A 40 5.69 -1.44 6.32
C VAL A 40 6.37 -1.07 7.63
N SER A 41 7.64 -1.44 7.71
CA SER A 41 8.50 -1.05 8.82
C SER A 41 8.94 0.43 8.71
N ASP A 42 8.98 0.98 7.49
CA ASP A 42 9.35 2.37 7.19
C ASP A 42 8.33 3.00 6.22
N GLU A 43 7.72 4.13 6.63
CA GLU A 43 6.71 4.84 5.84
C GLU A 43 7.28 5.41 4.53
N SER A 44 8.59 5.70 4.47
CA SER A 44 9.23 6.27 3.29
C SER A 44 9.15 5.34 2.08
N LYS A 45 8.98 4.03 2.29
CA LYS A 45 8.74 3.04 1.24
C LYS A 45 7.42 3.26 0.49
N LEU A 46 6.46 3.97 1.10
CA LEU A 46 5.17 4.32 0.51
C LEU A 46 5.23 5.60 -0.34
N LYS A 47 6.38 6.28 -0.41
CA LYS A 47 6.60 7.43 -1.32
C LYS A 47 7.11 6.97 -2.68
N MET A 48 6.49 5.93 -3.23
CA MET A 48 6.83 5.42 -4.57
C MET A 48 5.84 5.91 -5.63
N ASP A 49 6.33 5.94 -6.87
CA ASP A 49 5.50 6.31 -8.02
C ASP A 49 4.34 5.31 -8.19
N GLY A 50 3.12 5.85 -8.35
CA GLY A 50 1.88 5.07 -8.46
C GLY A 50 1.03 5.03 -7.18
N ILE A 51 1.55 5.45 -6.03
CA ILE A 51 0.72 5.66 -4.83
C ILE A 51 0.09 7.05 -4.90
N VAL A 52 -1.24 7.09 -5.04
CA VAL A 52 -2.03 8.33 -5.11
C VAL A 52 -2.19 8.92 -3.71
N TYR A 53 -2.49 8.05 -2.75
CA TYR A 53 -2.71 8.44 -1.37
C TYR A 53 -2.44 7.26 -0.45
N TYR A 54 -1.94 7.53 0.75
CA TYR A 54 -1.83 6.53 1.79
C TYR A 54 -2.29 7.12 3.13
N LYS A 55 -2.84 6.27 3.98
CA LYS A 55 -3.29 6.64 5.32
C LYS A 55 -2.92 5.55 6.29
N ARG A 56 -2.47 5.93 7.48
CA ARG A 56 -2.24 4.95 8.55
C ARG A 56 -3.56 4.31 8.97
N HIS A 57 -3.60 2.98 8.97
CA HIS A 57 -4.79 2.23 9.36
C HIS A 57 -5.00 2.38 10.87
N TYR A 58 -6.10 3.03 11.25
CA TYR A 58 -6.44 3.36 12.63
C TYR A 58 -7.02 2.13 13.34
N ARG A 59 -6.17 1.19 13.78
CA ARG A 59 -6.48 0.16 14.82
C ARG A 59 -5.36 -0.85 15.11
N CYS A 60 -4.12 -0.60 14.68
CA CYS A 60 -2.98 -1.50 14.91
C CYS A 60 -1.82 -0.82 15.62
#